data_AF-A0A0G4F2Y5-F1
#
_entry.id   AF-A0A0G4F2Y5-F1
#
_cell.length_a   1.000
_cell.length_b   1.000
_cell.length_c   1.000
_cell.angle_alpha   90.00
_cell.angle_beta   90.00
_cell.angle_gamma   90.00
#
_symmetry.space_group_name_H-M   'P 1'
#
loop_
_entity.id
_entity.type
_entity.pdbx_description
1 polymer ?
#
loop_
_entity_poly.entity_id
_entity_poly.type
_entity_poly.pdbx_seq_one_letter_code
_entity_poly.pdbx_strand_id
1 'polypeptide(L)'
;MSPRPHRGSCYGECERKFDAAEVATVGAFKYGRFETRLFPNIRDNGGLVTFFLYKNDSDKVPGTSWTEIDFEVHGMGKHCQEPIQTNVITGTMEDRSFSEVFFPAPGR
;
A
#
# COMPACT_ATOMS: atom_id res chain seq x y z
N MET A 1 36.58 -19.74 22.93
CA MET A 1 35.40 -18.85 22.85
C MET A 1 35.12 -18.60 21.37
N SER A 2 34.02 -19.13 20.84
CA SER A 2 33.61 -18.95 19.44
C SER A 2 32.31 -18.13 19.43
N PRO A 3 32.15 -17.10 18.59
CA PRO A 3 30.92 -16.31 18.55
C PRO A 3 29.82 -17.13 17.88
N ARG A 4 28.64 -17.20 18.51
CA ARG A 4 27.44 -17.81 17.92
C ARG A 4 26.91 -16.91 16.80
N PRO A 5 26.42 -17.48 15.69
CA PRO A 5 25.81 -16.70 14.62
C PRO A 5 24.48 -16.12 15.13
N HIS A 6 24.30 -14.81 15.02
CA HIS A 6 23.00 -14.19 15.20
C HIS A 6 22.06 -14.72 14.12
N ARG A 7 21.13 -15.60 14.50
CA ARG A 7 19.93 -15.86 13.70
C ARG A 7 19.09 -14.59 13.77
N GLY A 8 19.08 -13.80 12.70
CA GLY A 8 18.09 -12.73 12.56
C GLY A 8 16.70 -13.36 12.70
N SER A 9 15.93 -12.92 13.70
CA SER A 9 14.57 -13.40 13.87
C SER A 9 13.69 -12.72 12.84
N CYS A 10 12.99 -13.49 12.00
CA CYS A 10 12.01 -13.02 11.02
C CYS A 10 10.72 -12.53 11.71
N TYR A 11 10.85 -11.59 12.64
CA TYR A 11 9.73 -10.91 13.29
C TYR A 11 9.91 -9.42 13.01
N GLY A 12 8.97 -8.85 12.26
CA GLY A 12 8.91 -7.42 12.02
C GLY A 12 8.78 -6.67 13.33
N GLU A 13 9.37 -5.48 13.40
CA GLU A 13 9.25 -4.62 14.56
C GLU A 13 7.76 -4.41 14.92
N CYS A 14 7.45 -4.40 16.22
CA CYS A 14 6.10 -4.29 16.81
C CYS A 14 5.22 -5.57 16.89
N GLU A 15 5.77 -6.75 17.22
CA GLU A 15 5.02 -7.99 17.51
C GLU A 15 4.20 -8.59 16.35
N ARG A 16 4.40 -8.09 15.13
CA ARG A 16 3.69 -8.59 13.95
C ARG A 16 4.34 -9.88 13.44
N LYS A 17 3.51 -10.84 13.01
CA LYS A 17 3.95 -12.16 12.49
C LYS A 17 4.50 -12.12 11.06
N PHE A 18 4.40 -10.98 10.39
CA PHE A 18 4.74 -10.81 8.98
C PHE A 18 5.59 -9.56 8.79
N ASP A 19 6.58 -9.68 7.92
CA ASP A 19 7.39 -8.56 7.45
C ASP A 19 6.73 -7.94 6.22
N ALA A 20 6.71 -6.62 6.16
CA ALA A 20 6.24 -5.83 5.03
C ALA A 20 7.25 -4.71 4.74
N ALA A 21 7.09 -4.05 3.59
CA ALA A 21 7.96 -2.95 3.20
C ALA A 21 7.14 -1.83 2.56
N GLU A 22 7.59 -0.60 2.80
CA GLU A 22 7.12 0.61 2.11
C GLU A 22 8.35 1.36 1.61
N VAL A 23 8.27 1.89 0.38
CA VAL A 23 9.30 2.75 -0.19
C VAL A 23 8.63 4.04 -0.60
N ALA A 24 9.07 5.15 0.00
CA ALA A 24 8.54 6.48 -0.27
C ALA A 24 9.62 7.41 -0.84
N THR A 25 9.20 8.40 -1.62
CA THR A 25 10.09 9.47 -2.05
C THR A 25 10.46 10.37 -0.87
N VAL A 26 11.68 10.91 -0.85
CA VAL A 26 12.12 11.80 0.23
C VAL A 26 11.42 13.16 0.19
N GLY A 27 11.11 13.66 -1.01
CA GLY A 27 10.47 14.95 -1.22
C GLY A 27 8.99 14.82 -1.60
N ALA A 28 8.19 15.82 -1.23
CA ALA A 28 6.81 15.93 -1.69
C ALA A 28 6.71 16.71 -3.00
N PHE A 29 5.70 16.39 -3.79
CA PHE A 29 5.45 17.03 -5.09
C PHE A 29 4.02 17.59 -5.14
N LYS A 30 3.84 18.71 -5.83
CA LYS A 30 2.52 19.25 -6.16
C LYS A 30 2.29 19.02 -7.66
N TYR A 31 1.38 18.10 -7.97
CA TYR A 31 1.14 17.58 -9.32
C TYR A 31 2.33 16.80 -9.90
N GLY A 32 2.11 16.17 -11.05
CA GLY A 32 3.13 15.41 -11.76
C GLY A 32 2.54 14.22 -12.52
N ARG A 33 3.42 13.49 -13.20
CA ARG A 33 3.15 12.17 -13.77
C ARG A 33 4.14 11.21 -13.14
N PHE A 34 3.61 10.17 -12.49
CA PHE A 34 4.40 9.17 -11.80
C PHE A 34 4.12 7.81 -12.43
N GLU A 35 5.18 7.09 -12.75
CA GLU A 35 5.08 5.82 -13.45
C GLU A 35 5.92 4.78 -12.73
N THR A 36 5.40 3.57 -12.69
CA THR A 36 6.12 2.41 -12.16
C THR A 36 5.81 1.19 -13.01
N ARG A 37 6.72 0.21 -12.99
CA ARG A 37 6.51 -1.10 -13.57
C ARG A 37 6.54 -2.14 -12.46
N LEU A 38 5.38 -2.67 -12.12
CA LEU A 38 5.20 -3.65 -11.05
C LEU A 38 4.97 -5.05 -11.61
N PHE A 39 5.41 -6.06 -10.85
CA PHE A 39 5.15 -7.47 -11.11
C PHE A 39 4.57 -8.13 -9.85
N PRO A 40 3.33 -7.80 -9.47
CA PRO A 40 2.72 -8.27 -8.22
C PRO A 40 2.42 -9.77 -8.27
N ASN A 41 2.58 -10.46 -7.14
CA ASN A 41 2.05 -11.82 -6.98
C ASN A 41 0.56 -11.77 -6.63
N ILE A 42 -0.28 -12.21 -7.56
CA ILE A 42 -1.75 -12.24 -7.38
C ILE A 42 -2.29 -13.59 -6.88
N ARG A 43 -1.41 -14.56 -6.56
CA ARG A 43 -1.79 -15.92 -6.16
C ARG A 43 -1.90 -16.09 -4.65
N ASP A 44 -1.20 -15.27 -3.88
CA ASP A 44 -1.23 -15.35 -2.43
C ASP A 44 -2.51 -14.71 -1.91
N ASN A 45 -3.22 -15.38 -0.99
CA ASN A 45 -4.46 -14.86 -0.43
C ASN A 45 -4.16 -13.78 0.63
N GLY A 46 -4.81 -12.62 0.52
CA GLY A 46 -4.68 -11.51 1.46
C GLY A 46 -3.44 -10.64 1.26
N GLY A 47 -2.64 -10.89 0.22
CA GLY A 47 -1.53 -10.01 -0.18
C GLY A 47 -2.02 -8.74 -0.86
N LEU A 48 -1.26 -7.66 -0.74
CA LEU A 48 -1.52 -6.37 -1.34
C LEU A 48 -0.22 -5.76 -1.87
N VAL A 49 -0.21 -5.35 -3.13
CA VAL A 49 0.89 -4.57 -3.72
C VAL A 49 0.33 -3.22 -4.14
N THR A 50 0.94 -2.14 -3.66
CA THR A 50 0.42 -0.79 -3.87
C THR A 50 1.40 0.11 -4.62
N PHE A 51 0.83 1.06 -5.33
CA PHE A 51 1.51 2.26 -5.80
C PHE A 51 0.56 3.42 -5.55
N PHE A 52 0.97 4.34 -4.70
CA PHE A 52 0.08 5.40 -4.22
C PHE A 52 0.82 6.73 -4.10
N LEU A 53 0.05 7.80 -4.16
CA LEU A 53 0.50 9.15 -3.84
C LEU A 53 -0.14 9.56 -2.52
N TYR A 54 0.69 9.97 -1.56
CA TYR A 54 0.25 10.29 -0.22
C TYR A 54 0.74 11.66 0.21
N LYS A 55 -0.18 12.49 0.72
CA LYS A 55 0.20 13.73 1.40
C LYS A 55 0.53 13.41 2.86
N ASN A 56 1.80 13.60 3.23
CA ASN A 56 2.27 13.41 4.59
C ASN A 56 1.36 14.07 5.63
N ASP A 57 1.22 13.37 6.76
CA ASP A 57 0.44 13.77 7.94
C ASP A 57 -1.08 13.76 7.77
N SER A 58 -1.60 13.29 6.62
CA SER A 58 -3.04 13.02 6.44
C SER A 58 -3.58 12.04 7.51
N ASP A 59 -2.72 11.17 8.04
CA ASP A 59 -3.01 10.13 9.04
C ASP A 59 -2.52 10.47 10.45
N LYS A 60 -2.02 11.69 10.71
CA LYS A 60 -1.38 12.02 12.00
C LYS A 60 -1.92 13.28 12.66
N VAL A 61 -2.42 14.24 11.88
CA VAL A 61 -2.83 15.55 12.41
C VAL A 61 -4.34 15.72 12.26
N PRO A 62 -5.11 15.71 13.38
CA PRO A 62 -6.55 15.93 13.35
C PRO A 62 -6.93 17.20 12.59
N GLY A 63 -8.00 17.13 11.80
CA GLY A 63 -8.47 18.24 10.96
C GLY A 63 -7.63 18.53 9.70
N THR A 64 -6.52 17.82 9.48
CA THR A 64 -5.81 17.88 8.20
C THR A 64 -6.62 17.16 7.13
N SER A 65 -6.73 17.77 5.95
CA SER A 65 -7.37 17.13 4.81
C SER A 65 -6.58 15.90 4.38
N TRP A 66 -7.26 14.76 4.28
CA TRP A 66 -6.74 13.55 3.68
C TRP A 66 -6.55 13.77 2.18
N THR A 67 -5.42 13.36 1.64
CA THR A 67 -5.14 13.45 0.20
C THR A 67 -4.29 12.26 -0.22
N GLU A 68 -4.94 11.31 -0.86
CA GLU A 68 -4.32 10.06 -1.31
C GLU A 68 -4.93 9.58 -2.62
N ILE A 69 -4.10 9.00 -3.47
CA ILE A 69 -4.49 8.40 -4.76
C ILE A 69 -3.83 7.03 -4.83
N ASP A 70 -4.65 5.99 -4.99
CA ASP A 70 -4.20 4.61 -4.86
C ASP A 70 -4.33 3.84 -6.17
N PHE A 71 -3.32 3.01 -6.40
CA PHE A 71 -3.36 1.88 -7.31
C PHE A 71 -2.95 0.64 -6.52
N GLU A 72 -3.89 -0.27 -6.31
CA GLU A 72 -3.69 -1.43 -5.45
C GLU A 72 -3.98 -2.71 -6.23
N VAL A 73 -3.09 -3.69 -6.11
CA VAL A 73 -3.28 -5.03 -6.69
C VAL A 73 -3.46 -6.03 -5.56
N HIS A 74 -4.68 -6.51 -5.44
CA HIS A 74 -5.06 -7.53 -4.48
C HIS A 74 -4.63 -8.92 -4.96
N GLY A 75 -4.14 -9.73 -4.03
CA GLY A 75 -3.94 -11.16 -4.23
C GLY A 75 -5.26 -11.94 -4.36
N MET A 76 -5.19 -13.25 -4.17
CA MET A 76 -6.41 -14.06 -4.07
C MET A 76 -7.27 -13.61 -2.87
N GLY A 77 -8.57 -13.84 -2.94
CA GLY A 77 -9.52 -13.41 -1.91
C GLY A 77 -10.80 -12.84 -2.52
N LYS A 78 -11.38 -11.85 -1.85
CA LYS A 78 -12.67 -11.22 -2.23
C LYS A 78 -12.64 -10.62 -3.64
N HIS A 79 -11.52 -10.03 -4.05
CA HIS A 79 -11.36 -9.30 -5.30
C HIS A 79 -10.60 -10.10 -6.38
N CYS A 80 -10.61 -11.43 -6.30
CA CYS A 80 -9.76 -12.26 -7.16
C CYS A 80 -10.09 -12.19 -8.68
N GLN A 81 -11.30 -11.76 -9.03
CA GLN A 81 -11.74 -11.56 -10.43
C GLN A 81 -11.38 -10.16 -10.96
N GLU A 82 -11.39 -9.16 -10.08
CA GLU A 82 -11.09 -7.77 -10.38
C GLU A 82 -10.02 -7.26 -9.39
N PRO A 83 -8.78 -7.77 -9.50
CA PRO A 83 -7.77 -7.58 -8.47
C PRO A 83 -7.15 -6.18 -8.47
N ILE A 84 -7.37 -5.38 -9.50
CA ILE A 84 -6.81 -4.03 -9.60
C ILE A 84 -7.85 -3.06 -9.04
N GLN A 85 -7.54 -2.38 -7.95
CA GLN A 85 -8.35 -1.32 -7.38
C GLN A 85 -7.67 0.04 -7.62
N THR A 86 -8.45 1.03 -8.02
CA THR A 86 -8.06 2.44 -7.94
C THR A 86 -8.90 3.17 -6.93
N ASN A 87 -8.32 4.14 -6.22
CA ASN A 87 -9.05 4.96 -5.26
C ASN A 87 -8.53 6.39 -5.26
N VAL A 88 -9.40 7.32 -4.90
CA VAL A 88 -9.02 8.65 -4.42
C VAL A 88 -9.65 8.81 -3.06
N ILE A 89 -8.82 9.03 -2.05
CA ILE A 89 -9.24 9.22 -0.67
C ILE A 89 -9.12 10.69 -0.30
N THR A 90 -10.21 11.24 0.20
CA THR A 90 -10.33 12.64 0.63
C THR A 90 -11.06 12.75 1.98
N GLY A 91 -11.35 13.96 2.44
CA GLY A 91 -12.02 14.21 3.72
C GLY A 91 -11.01 14.49 4.83
N THR A 92 -11.23 13.95 6.03
CA THR A 92 -10.30 14.04 7.17
C THR A 92 -10.04 12.64 7.74
N MET A 93 -9.18 12.55 8.76
CA MET A 93 -8.93 11.29 9.47
C MET A 93 -10.23 10.66 10.02
N GLU A 94 -11.16 11.48 10.52
CA GLU A 94 -12.39 11.05 11.17
C GLU A 94 -13.52 10.75 10.17
N ASP A 95 -13.50 11.41 9.01
CA ASP A 95 -14.53 11.30 7.97
C ASP A 95 -13.88 11.22 6.59
N ARG A 96 -13.47 10.01 6.20
CA ARG A 96 -12.85 9.74 4.90
C ARG A 96 -13.90 9.46 3.85
N SER A 97 -13.71 10.05 2.68
CA SER A 97 -14.49 9.77 1.47
C SER A 97 -13.66 8.99 0.48
N PHE A 98 -14.23 7.93 -0.07
CA PHE A 98 -13.58 6.97 -0.97
C PHE A 98 -14.28 6.94 -2.33
N SER A 99 -13.54 6.59 -3.37
CA SER A 99 -14.02 6.46 -4.76
C SER A 99 -13.47 5.19 -5.42
N GLU A 100 -13.58 4.08 -4.70
CA GLU A 100 -13.06 2.78 -5.11
C GLU A 100 -13.67 2.32 -6.45
N VAL A 101 -12.80 1.87 -7.36
CA VAL A 101 -13.19 1.19 -8.60
C VAL A 101 -12.29 -0.02 -8.79
N PHE A 102 -12.88 -1.15 -9.16
CA PHE A 102 -12.18 -2.42 -9.38
C PHE A 102 -12.14 -2.77 -10.87
N PHE A 103 -11.03 -3.34 -11.32
CA PHE A 103 -10.78 -3.72 -12.70
C PHE A 103 -10.22 -5.13 -12.80
N PRO A 104 -10.57 -5.89 -13.87
CA PRO A 104 -9.92 -7.16 -14.17
C PRO A 104 -8.45 -6.97 -14.53
N ALA A 105 -7.63 -7.98 -14.19
CA ALA A 105 -6.25 -8.02 -14.67
C ALA A 105 -6.23 -8.35 -16.18
N PRO A 106 -5.50 -7.58 -17.01
CA PRO A 106 -5.42 -7.85 -18.44
C PRO A 106 -4.92 -9.27 -18.73
N GLY A 107 -5.60 -9.98 -19.63
CA GLY A 107 -5.20 -11.33 -20.07
C GLY A 107 -5.68 -12.49 -19.18
N ARG A 108 -6.65 -12.25 -18.30
CA ARG A 108 -7.51 -13.30 -17.72
C ARG A 108 -8.84 -13.40 -18.44
#